data_AF-A0A960RVL6-F1
#
_entry.id   AF-A0A960RVL6-F1
#
_cell.length_a   1.000
_cell.length_b   1.000
_cell.length_c   1.000
_cell.angle_alpha   90.00
_cell.angle_beta   90.00
_cell.angle_gamma   90.00
#
_symmetry.space_group_name_H-M   'P 1'
#
loop_
_entity.id
_entity.type
_entity.pdbx_description
1 polymer ?
#
loop_
_entity_poly.entity_id
_entity_poly.type
_entity_poly.pdbx_seq_one_letter_code
_entity_poly.pdbx_strand_id
1 'polypeptide(L)'
;MDDHLLPHELTAVALMLAFIAFLTALSLSGQATGDLVSLTKESREAGLIEVRVGGAVEHPGLFKMQTGAKYEDLLALAGTTDHADLRKIKKNRKLKHGRSYQVKARPQTTIYLEGAVKTPGPYQVYADLKLNELVDKNWYSDDADLTVIQKKRRVKAGEVIRIPQKRAS
;
A
#
# COMPACT_ATOMS: atom_id res chain seq x y z
N MET A 1 -23.31 62.09 12.46
CA MET A 1 -22.27 61.39 13.27
C MET A 1 -21.81 60.28 12.37
N ASP A 2 -20.92 60.69 11.48
CA ASP A 2 -20.55 59.97 10.27
C ASP A 2 -19.21 59.33 10.58
N ASP A 3 -19.26 58.10 11.09
CA ASP A 3 -18.07 57.28 11.32
C ASP A 3 -17.46 56.90 9.96
N HIS A 4 -16.61 57.79 9.45
CA HIS A 4 -15.71 57.52 8.35
C HIS A 4 -14.69 56.47 8.81
N LEU A 5 -15.04 55.20 8.64
CA LEU A 5 -14.11 54.08 8.72
C LEU A 5 -12.86 54.38 7.89
N LEU A 6 -11.70 54.41 8.54
CA LEU A 6 -10.44 54.76 7.91
C LEU A 6 -10.08 53.70 6.85
N PRO A 7 -9.37 54.05 5.76
CA PRO A 7 -9.12 53.13 4.64
C PRO A 7 -8.41 51.83 5.06
N HIS A 8 -7.64 51.85 6.15
CA HIS A 8 -6.99 50.66 6.70
C HIS A 8 -7.97 49.70 7.40
N GLU A 9 -9.07 50.19 7.97
CA GLU A 9 -10.09 49.34 8.60
C GLU A 9 -10.92 48.58 7.57
N LEU A 10 -11.25 49.23 6.45
CA LEU A 10 -11.85 48.59 5.28
C LEU A 10 -10.94 47.50 4.70
N THR A 11 -9.63 47.75 4.68
CA THR A 11 -8.62 46.78 4.21
C THR A 11 -8.53 45.59 5.16
N ALA A 12 -8.57 45.83 6.48
CA ALA A 12 -8.56 44.77 7.49
C ALA A 12 -9.82 43.89 7.44
N VAL A 13 -11.00 44.51 7.27
CA VAL A 13 -12.27 43.78 7.11
C VAL A 13 -12.27 42.96 5.83
N ALA A 14 -11.76 43.50 4.72
CA ALA A 14 -11.63 42.76 3.46
C ALA A 14 -10.68 41.57 3.57
N LEU A 15 -9.54 41.74 4.26
CA LEU A 15 -8.58 40.66 4.53
C LEU A 15 -9.19 39.56 5.40
N MET A 16 -9.95 39.93 6.43
CA MET A 16 -10.62 38.99 7.32
C MET A 16 -11.68 38.17 6.57
N LEU A 17 -12.49 38.82 5.72
CA LEU A 17 -13.49 38.14 4.88
C LEU A 17 -12.82 37.21 3.86
N ALA A 18 -11.74 37.63 3.22
CA ALA A 18 -10.97 36.80 2.29
C ALA A 18 -10.35 35.59 3.01
N PHE A 19 -9.84 35.77 4.24
CA PHE A 19 -9.27 34.70 5.03
C PHE A 19 -10.33 33.69 5.49
N ILE A 20 -11.51 34.16 5.89
CA ILE A 20 -12.65 33.29 6.23
C ILE A 20 -13.12 32.51 4.99
N ALA A 21 -13.26 33.18 3.84
CA ALA A 21 -13.61 32.51 2.59
C ALA A 21 -12.55 31.47 2.18
N PHE A 22 -11.26 31.79 2.36
CA PHE A 22 -10.14 30.90 2.07
C PHE A 22 -10.10 29.70 3.02
N LEU A 23 -10.32 29.89 4.32
CA LEU A 23 -10.45 28.80 5.29
C LEU A 23 -11.67 27.92 4.97
N THR A 24 -12.78 28.51 4.53
CA THR A 24 -13.98 27.78 4.12
C THR A 24 -13.72 26.96 2.85
N ALA A 25 -12.99 27.52 1.88
CA ALA A 25 -12.59 26.83 0.66
C ALA A 25 -11.58 25.69 0.92
N LEU A 26 -10.60 25.90 1.82
CA LEU A 26 -9.70 24.82 2.24
C LEU A 26 -10.46 23.71 2.96
N SER A 27 -11.42 24.07 3.82
CA SER A 27 -12.27 23.09 4.52
C SER A 27 -13.10 22.26 3.54
N LEU A 28 -13.56 22.84 2.43
CA LEU A 28 -14.29 22.12 1.37
C LEU A 28 -13.39 21.14 0.61
N SER A 29 -12.10 21.45 0.44
CA SER A 29 -11.14 20.55 -0.21
C SER A 29 -10.63 19.42 0.70
N GLY A 30 -10.74 19.59 2.03
CA GLY A 30 -10.22 18.66 3.04
C GLY A 30 -11.24 17.72 3.67
N GLN A 31 -12.53 17.82 3.33
CA GLN A 31 -13.59 16.97 3.89
C GLN A 31 -14.41 16.24 2.82
N ALA A 32 -13.75 15.41 2.01
CA ALA A 32 -14.39 14.24 1.39
C ALA A 32 -14.51 13.07 2.40
N THR A 33 -14.96 13.38 3.63
CA THR A 33 -15.37 12.37 4.62
C THR A 33 -16.56 12.88 5.42
N GLY A 34 -17.46 13.62 4.76
CA GLY A 34 -18.81 13.82 5.26
C GLY A 34 -19.65 12.58 4.94
N ASP A 35 -20.38 12.12 5.95
CA ASP A 35 -21.50 11.16 5.84
C ASP A 35 -21.18 9.68 5.62
N LEU A 36 -20.76 8.99 6.69
CA LEU A 36 -20.90 7.53 6.79
C LEU A 36 -21.56 7.12 8.12
N VAL A 37 -22.49 7.94 8.62
CA VAL A 37 -23.24 7.65 9.86
C VAL A 37 -24.69 7.20 9.59
N SER A 38 -25.24 7.40 8.39
CA SER A 38 -26.66 7.08 8.11
C SER A 38 -26.98 5.63 7.74
N LEU A 39 -26.00 4.74 7.52
CA LEU A 39 -26.27 3.35 7.11
C LEU A 39 -26.50 2.34 8.26
N THR A 40 -26.54 2.81 9.51
CA THR A 40 -26.52 1.89 10.67
C THR A 40 -27.88 1.34 11.11
N LYS A 41 -29.02 1.80 10.56
CA LYS A 41 -30.34 1.32 11.01
C LYS A 41 -31.05 0.37 10.05
N GLU A 42 -30.90 0.52 8.74
CA GLU A 42 -31.65 -0.29 7.76
C GLU A 42 -30.90 -1.55 7.30
N SER A 43 -29.59 -1.65 7.51
CA SER A 43 -28.79 -2.81 7.06
C SER A 43 -28.98 -4.07 7.91
N ARG A 44 -29.81 -4.05 8.95
CA ARG A 44 -30.14 -5.25 9.74
C ARG A 44 -31.11 -6.20 9.04
N GLU A 45 -31.86 -5.71 8.03
CA GLU A 45 -32.90 -6.52 7.37
C GLU A 45 -32.44 -7.17 6.05
N ALA A 46 -31.36 -6.70 5.42
CA ALA A 46 -30.93 -7.20 4.11
C ALA A 46 -29.85 -8.30 4.14
N GLY A 47 -29.35 -8.68 5.32
CA GLY A 47 -28.26 -9.67 5.41
C GLY A 47 -26.97 -9.25 4.69
N LEU A 48 -26.79 -7.97 4.36
CA LEU A 48 -25.61 -7.42 3.70
C LEU A 48 -24.73 -6.63 4.68
N ILE A 49 -23.42 -6.69 4.46
CA ILE A 49 -22.40 -5.95 5.20
C ILE A 49 -21.60 -5.07 4.26
N GLU A 50 -21.24 -3.88 4.72
CA GLU A 50 -20.32 -3.00 4.01
C GLU A 50 -18.93 -3.10 4.62
N VAL A 51 -17.92 -3.27 3.78
CA VAL A 51 -16.53 -3.48 4.18
C VAL A 51 -15.62 -2.61 3.33
N ARG A 52 -14.70 -1.88 3.98
CA ARG A 52 -13.69 -1.09 3.27
C ARG A 52 -12.40 -1.90 3.15
N VAL A 53 -11.81 -1.94 1.96
CA VAL A 53 -10.52 -2.59 1.70
C VAL A 53 -9.54 -1.60 1.09
N GLY A 54 -8.26 -1.72 1.47
CA GLY A 54 -7.18 -0.92 0.90
C GLY A 54 -5.81 -1.52 1.17
N GLY A 55 -4.77 -0.84 0.71
CA GLY A 55 -3.38 -1.30 0.81
C GLY A 55 -2.95 -2.01 -0.47
N ALA A 56 -2.27 -3.15 -0.34
CA ALA A 56 -1.70 -3.93 -1.43
C ALA A 56 -2.75 -4.76 -2.21
N VAL A 57 -3.83 -4.12 -2.62
CA VAL A 57 -4.95 -4.69 -3.40
C VAL A 57 -5.06 -3.99 -4.75
N GLU A 58 -5.62 -4.68 -5.74
CA GLU A 58 -5.77 -4.13 -7.10
C GLU A 58 -6.88 -3.07 -7.16
N HIS A 59 -7.99 -3.34 -6.48
CA HIS A 59 -9.17 -2.50 -6.43
C HIS A 59 -9.47 -2.08 -4.98
N PRO A 60 -8.84 -1.00 -4.48
CA PRO A 60 -9.18 -0.44 -3.18
C PRO A 60 -10.56 0.22 -3.22
N GLY A 61 -11.33 0.11 -2.13
CA GLY A 61 -12.66 0.72 -2.09
C GLY A 61 -13.61 0.13 -1.04
N LEU A 62 -14.89 0.46 -1.20
CA LEU A 62 -16.00 -0.08 -0.39
C LEU A 62 -16.66 -1.24 -1.16
N PHE A 63 -16.82 -2.37 -0.47
CA PHE A 63 -17.44 -3.58 -1.00
C PHE A 63 -18.66 -3.94 -0.16
N LYS A 64 -19.78 -4.22 -0.83
CA LYS A 64 -21.00 -4.73 -0.20
C LYS A 64 -21.03 -6.25 -0.37
N MET A 65 -21.09 -6.98 0.73
CA MET A 65 -20.99 -8.44 0.75
C MET A 65 -22.08 -9.05 1.64
N GLN A 66 -22.31 -10.36 1.53
CA GLN A 66 -23.25 -11.03 2.43
C GLN A 66 -22.70 -11.13 3.86
N THR A 67 -23.62 -11.13 4.83
CA THR A 67 -23.30 -11.32 6.24
C THR A 67 -22.67 -12.69 6.44
N GLY A 68 -21.51 -12.71 7.08
CA GLY A 68 -20.75 -13.95 7.27
C GLY A 68 -19.77 -14.26 6.13
N ALA A 69 -19.70 -13.42 5.09
CA ALA A 69 -18.62 -13.48 4.10
C ALA A 69 -17.25 -13.47 4.76
N LYS A 70 -16.29 -14.12 4.14
CA LYS A 70 -14.95 -14.31 4.68
C LYS A 70 -13.97 -13.35 4.03
N TYR A 71 -12.81 -13.24 4.66
CA TYR A 71 -11.73 -12.42 4.15
C TYR A 71 -11.23 -12.88 2.78
N GLU A 72 -11.25 -14.19 2.51
CA GLU A 72 -10.93 -14.75 1.19
C GLU A 72 -11.85 -14.23 0.08
N ASP A 73 -13.16 -14.16 0.34
CA ASP A 73 -14.14 -13.65 -0.62
C ASP A 73 -13.88 -12.18 -0.94
N LEU A 74 -13.54 -11.38 0.08
CA LEU A 74 -13.18 -9.97 -0.10
C LEU A 74 -11.92 -9.82 -0.95
N LEU A 75 -10.89 -10.64 -0.71
CA LEU A 75 -9.66 -10.60 -1.50
C LEU A 75 -9.89 -11.05 -2.94
N ALA A 76 -10.79 -12.01 -3.17
CA ALA A 76 -11.15 -12.44 -4.51
C ALA A 76 -11.84 -11.32 -5.32
N LEU A 77 -12.64 -10.47 -4.66
CA LEU A 77 -13.28 -9.31 -5.29
C LEU A 77 -12.34 -8.12 -5.45
N ALA A 78 -11.53 -7.83 -4.41
CA ALA A 78 -10.64 -6.68 -4.39
C ALA A 78 -9.37 -6.89 -5.22
N GLY A 79 -9.00 -8.14 -5.48
CA GLY A 79 -7.73 -8.49 -6.09
C GLY A 79 -6.54 -8.27 -5.14
N THR A 80 -5.44 -8.97 -5.37
CA THR A 80 -4.21 -8.81 -4.57
C THR A 80 -3.04 -8.54 -5.49
N THR A 81 -2.26 -7.52 -5.16
CA THR A 81 -1.02 -7.22 -5.88
C THR A 81 0.06 -8.28 -5.61
N ASP A 82 1.03 -8.45 -6.53
CA ASP A 82 2.17 -9.37 -6.35
C ASP A 82 2.99 -9.11 -5.07
N HIS A 83 3.00 -7.85 -4.63
CA HIS A 83 3.70 -7.41 -3.44
C HIS A 83 2.84 -7.53 -2.16
N ALA A 84 1.62 -8.10 -2.21
CA ALA A 84 0.77 -8.25 -1.04
C ALA A 84 1.32 -9.28 -0.03
N ASP A 85 1.38 -8.93 1.26
CA ASP A 85 1.80 -9.85 2.32
C ASP A 85 0.61 -10.67 2.84
N LEU A 86 0.31 -11.75 2.12
CA LEU A 86 -0.79 -12.66 2.46
C LEU A 86 -0.45 -13.61 3.62
N ARG A 87 0.81 -13.69 4.05
CA ARG A 87 1.28 -14.70 5.03
C ARG A 87 0.72 -14.49 6.43
N LYS A 88 0.46 -13.24 6.79
CA LYS A 88 -0.10 -12.87 8.10
C LYS A 88 -1.63 -12.77 8.09
N ILE A 89 -2.26 -13.02 6.95
CA ILE A 89 -3.69 -12.83 6.75
C ILE A 89 -4.45 -14.12 7.04
N LYS A 90 -5.44 -14.03 7.95
CA LYS A 90 -6.37 -15.13 8.22
C LYS A 90 -7.50 -15.13 7.18
N LYS A 91 -7.36 -15.94 6.13
CA LYS A 91 -8.34 -16.07 5.02
C LYS A 91 -9.75 -16.45 5.49
N ASN A 92 -9.86 -17.39 6.43
CA ASN A 92 -11.14 -17.89 6.95
C ASN A 92 -11.80 -16.97 8.00
N ARG A 93 -11.31 -15.73 8.15
CA ARG A 93 -11.86 -14.78 9.12
C ARG A 93 -13.14 -14.15 8.57
N LYS A 94 -14.23 -14.22 9.34
CA LYS A 94 -15.49 -13.54 8.99
C LYS A 94 -15.34 -12.03 8.98
N LEU A 95 -15.96 -11.40 8.00
CA LEU A 95 -16.03 -9.96 7.85
C LEU A 95 -17.06 -9.37 8.80
N LYS A 96 -16.81 -8.14 9.26
CA LYS A 96 -17.75 -7.38 10.11
C LYS A 96 -18.15 -6.10 9.39
N HIS A 97 -19.42 -5.74 9.47
CA HIS A 97 -19.97 -4.51 8.91
C HIS A 97 -19.22 -3.28 9.43
N GLY A 98 -18.96 -2.32 8.54
CA GLY A 98 -18.32 -1.04 8.85
C GLY A 98 -16.82 -1.14 9.17
N ARG A 99 -16.20 -2.32 9.01
CA ARG A 99 -14.79 -2.51 9.34
C ARG A 99 -13.90 -2.28 8.12
N SER A 100 -12.80 -1.56 8.31
CA SER A 100 -11.73 -1.43 7.33
C SER A 100 -10.73 -2.56 7.45
N TYR A 101 -10.31 -3.11 6.31
CA TYR A 101 -9.28 -4.11 6.21
C TYR A 101 -8.16 -3.62 5.32
N GLN A 102 -6.95 -3.60 5.86
CA GLN A 102 -5.75 -3.23 5.12
C GLN A 102 -4.94 -4.48 4.80
N VAL A 103 -4.67 -4.70 3.52
CA VAL A 103 -3.70 -5.67 3.05
C VAL A 103 -2.33 -5.00 3.10
N LYS A 104 -1.44 -5.52 3.96
CA LYS A 104 -0.08 -4.98 4.07
C LYS A 104 0.73 -5.37 2.84
N ALA A 105 1.56 -4.45 2.34
CA ALA A 105 2.58 -4.79 1.36
C ALA A 105 3.76 -5.53 2.03
N ARG A 106 4.42 -6.40 1.27
CA ARG A 106 5.67 -7.03 1.65
C ARG A 106 6.77 -5.95 1.63
N PRO A 107 7.58 -5.84 2.69
CA PRO A 107 8.68 -4.89 2.70
C PRO A 107 9.68 -5.24 1.59
N GLN A 108 10.09 -4.22 0.83
CA GLN A 108 11.15 -4.34 -0.16
C GLN A 108 12.48 -3.85 0.42
N THR A 109 13.56 -4.36 -0.12
CA THR A 109 14.92 -3.96 0.21
C THR A 109 15.79 -4.02 -1.05
N THR A 110 16.91 -3.31 -1.00
CA THR A 110 17.86 -3.25 -2.10
C THR A 110 19.04 -4.16 -1.81
N ILE A 111 19.38 -5.02 -2.77
CA ILE A 111 20.63 -5.80 -2.79
C ILE A 111 21.49 -5.32 -3.96
N TYR A 112 22.79 -5.52 -3.90
CA TYR A 112 23.70 -5.22 -5.01
C TYR A 112 24.22 -6.52 -5.59
N LEU A 113 24.01 -6.72 -6.89
CA LEU A 113 24.55 -7.88 -7.60
C LEU A 113 25.77 -7.47 -8.42
N GLU A 114 26.84 -8.24 -8.28
CA GLU A 114 28.10 -8.07 -9.00
C GLU A 114 28.56 -9.39 -9.63
N GLY A 115 29.40 -9.33 -10.66
CA GLY A 115 30.01 -10.51 -11.29
C GLY A 115 29.19 -11.04 -12.46
N ALA A 116 28.93 -12.35 -12.48
CA ALA A 116 28.26 -13.08 -13.56
C ALA A 116 26.73 -12.83 -13.58
N VAL A 117 26.34 -11.58 -13.78
CA VAL A 117 24.94 -11.14 -13.91
C VAL A 117 24.76 -10.33 -15.18
N LYS A 118 23.56 -10.39 -15.77
CA LYS A 118 23.22 -9.68 -17.01
C LYS A 118 23.37 -8.16 -16.86
N THR A 119 23.03 -7.64 -15.69
CA THR A 119 23.07 -6.20 -15.42
C THR A 119 23.54 -5.97 -13.98
N PRO A 120 24.83 -5.74 -13.74
CA PRO A 120 25.31 -5.49 -12.40
C PRO A 120 24.73 -4.19 -11.82
N GLY A 121 24.51 -4.17 -10.50
CA GLY A 121 23.98 -3.00 -9.81
C GLY A 121 22.92 -3.32 -8.75
N PRO A 122 22.11 -2.33 -8.34
CA PRO A 122 21.09 -2.49 -7.33
C PRO A 122 19.85 -3.19 -7.87
N TYR A 123 19.35 -4.17 -7.11
CA TYR A 123 18.11 -4.90 -7.36
C TYR A 123 17.17 -4.77 -6.17
N GLN A 124 15.89 -4.48 -6.44
CA GLN A 124 14.84 -4.46 -5.43
C GLN A 124 14.24 -5.85 -5.26
N VAL A 125 14.31 -6.36 -4.04
CA VAL A 125 13.80 -7.68 -3.64
C VAL A 125 12.96 -7.55 -2.38
N TYR A 126 12.19 -8.58 -2.04
CA TYR A 126 11.50 -8.59 -0.75
C TYR A 126 12.51 -8.78 0.38
N ALA A 127 12.36 -8.01 1.47
CA ALA A 127 13.28 -8.06 2.62
C ALA A 127 13.31 -9.42 3.32
N ASP A 128 12.24 -10.21 3.16
CA ASP A 128 12.13 -11.55 3.71
C ASP A 128 12.51 -12.67 2.72
N LEU A 129 12.90 -12.30 1.50
CA LEU A 129 13.28 -13.24 0.44
C LEU A 129 14.48 -14.08 0.87
N LYS A 130 14.45 -15.38 0.56
CA LYS A 130 15.60 -16.24 0.79
C LYS A 130 16.59 -16.10 -0.36
N LEU A 131 17.87 -16.26 -0.04
CA LEU A 131 18.95 -16.17 -1.01
C LEU A 131 18.79 -17.22 -2.12
N ASN A 132 18.33 -18.43 -1.78
CA ASN A 132 18.12 -19.50 -2.75
C ASN A 132 16.95 -19.26 -3.71
N GLU A 133 15.96 -18.45 -3.32
CA GLU A 133 14.87 -18.03 -4.21
C GLU A 133 15.34 -17.01 -5.26
N LEU A 134 16.55 -16.46 -5.09
CA LEU A 134 17.15 -15.63 -6.13
C LEU A 134 17.54 -16.46 -7.35
N VAL A 135 17.77 -17.78 -7.22
CA VAL A 135 18.16 -18.67 -8.33
C VAL A 135 17.11 -18.67 -9.45
N ASP A 136 15.83 -18.53 -9.08
CA ASP A 136 14.71 -18.53 -10.01
C ASP A 136 14.59 -17.21 -10.81
N LYS A 137 15.50 -16.25 -10.59
CA LYS A 137 15.50 -14.95 -11.27
C LYS A 137 16.32 -14.99 -12.55
N ASN A 138 15.79 -14.34 -13.58
CA ASN A 138 16.44 -14.21 -14.89
C ASN A 138 17.53 -13.12 -14.92
N TRP A 139 18.26 -12.92 -13.82
CA TRP A 139 19.26 -11.84 -13.67
C TRP A 139 20.68 -12.31 -13.96
N TYR A 140 20.93 -13.61 -14.04
CA TYR A 140 22.27 -14.18 -14.15
C TYR A 140 22.68 -14.40 -15.60
N SER A 141 23.99 -14.34 -15.86
CA SER A 141 24.57 -14.77 -17.12
C SER A 141 24.59 -16.29 -17.22
N ASP A 142 24.65 -16.86 -18.43
CA ASP A 142 24.67 -18.32 -18.64
C ASP A 142 25.89 -19.01 -17.97
N ASP A 143 27.00 -18.28 -17.87
CA ASP A 143 28.23 -18.68 -17.19
C ASP A 143 28.21 -18.49 -15.67
N ALA A 144 27.10 -18.06 -15.06
CA ALA A 144 27.03 -17.78 -13.63
C ALA A 144 27.09 -19.05 -12.76
N ASP A 145 27.92 -19.02 -11.71
CA ASP A 145 27.93 -20.03 -10.66
C ASP A 145 27.02 -19.60 -9.48
N LEU A 146 25.87 -20.26 -9.41
CA LEU A 146 24.81 -19.97 -8.44
C LEU A 146 25.01 -20.67 -7.08
N THR A 147 26.13 -21.38 -6.88
CA THR A 147 26.41 -22.09 -5.61
C THR A 147 26.42 -21.12 -4.42
N VAL A 148 26.86 -19.87 -4.64
CA VAL A 148 26.91 -18.82 -3.59
C VAL A 148 25.53 -18.42 -3.08
N ILE A 149 24.49 -18.52 -3.92
CA ILE A 149 23.12 -18.12 -3.59
C ILE A 149 22.23 -19.26 -3.09
N GLN A 150 22.64 -20.53 -3.20
CA GLN A 150 21.85 -21.67 -2.70
C GLN A 150 21.73 -21.76 -1.17
N LYS A 151 22.41 -20.87 -0.42
CA LYS A 151 22.39 -20.87 1.05
C LYS A 151 20.98 -20.59 1.58
N LYS A 152 20.53 -21.43 2.53
CA LYS A 152 19.21 -21.31 3.19
C LYS A 152 19.20 -20.20 4.24
N ARG A 153 19.39 -18.95 3.82
CA ARG A 153 19.30 -17.74 4.65
C ARG A 153 18.54 -16.63 3.94
N ARG A 154 18.16 -15.59 4.69
CA ARG A 154 17.54 -14.38 4.13
C ARG A 154 18.58 -13.43 3.55
N VAL A 155 18.15 -12.66 2.55
CA VAL A 155 18.89 -11.50 2.06
C VAL A 155 18.89 -10.40 3.13
N LYS A 156 19.97 -9.62 3.20
CA LYS A 156 20.06 -8.45 4.08
C LYS A 156 19.92 -7.17 3.25
N ALA A 157 19.43 -6.12 3.90
CA ALA A 157 19.36 -4.80 3.28
C ALA A 157 20.75 -4.26 2.95
N GLY A 158 20.94 -3.79 1.71
CA GLY A 158 22.22 -3.28 1.22
C GLY A 158 23.29 -4.37 1.02
N GLU A 159 22.90 -5.65 1.02
CA GLU A 159 23.85 -6.75 0.86
C GLU A 159 24.45 -6.76 -0.55
N VAL A 160 25.78 -6.83 -0.63
CA VAL A 160 26.50 -7.05 -1.89
C VAL A 160 26.70 -8.55 -2.09
N ILE A 161 26.13 -9.08 -3.16
CA ILE A 161 26.22 -10.49 -3.56
C ILE A 161 27.04 -10.57 -4.84
N ARG A 162 28.22 -11.17 -4.71
CA ARG A 162 29.12 -11.43 -5.83
C ARG A 162 28.83 -12.82 -6.41
N ILE A 163 28.44 -12.86 -7.67
CA ILE A 163 28.18 -14.09 -8.41
C ILE A 163 29.45 -14.44 -9.22
N PRO A 164 30.16 -15.52 -8.87
CA PRO A 164 31.33 -15.94 -9.64
C PRO A 164 30.93 -16.53 -11.00
N GLN A 165 31.87 -16.54 -11.95
CA GLN A 165 31.72 -17.30 -13.20
C GLN A 165 32.07 -18.77 -12.94
N LYS A 166 31.36 -19.69 -13.58
CA LYS A 166 31.72 -21.11 -13.64
C LYS A 166 33.13 -21.21 -14.20
N ARG A 167 34.04 -21.86 -13.47
CA ARG A 167 35.36 -22.15 -14.01
C ARG A 167 35.17 -23.11 -15.19
N ALA A 168 35.60 -22.70 -16.38
CA ALA A 168 35.76 -23.62 -17.49
C ALA A 168 36.73 -24.73 -17.01
N SER A 169 36.22 -25.96 -16.94
CA SER A 169 37.05 -27.17 -16.83
C SER A 169 37.32 -27.69 -18.23
#